data_AF-A0A3M4PZ68-F1
#
_entry.id   AF-A0A3M4PZ68-F1
#
_cell.length_a   1.000
_cell.length_b   1.000
_cell.length_c   1.000
_cell.angle_alpha   90.00
_cell.angle_beta   90.00
_cell.angle_gamma   90.00
#
_symmetry.space_group_name_H-M   'P 1'
#
loop_
_entity.id
_entity.type
_entity.pdbx_description
1 polymer ?
#
loop_
_entity_poly.entity_id
_entity_poly.type
_entity_poly.pdbx_seq_one_letter_code
_entity_poly.pdbx_strand_id
1 'polypeptide(L)'
;MIPAGRAGAVAKVGEIAAGEGAAAGLLSGGAKASASTVGSTAQNGEAATGLLSTQLAKDAKSYLTDIQSLTGRQFTPQQLALLKADLRENTYSRLSIEEVKLNRAEFNDKLPSLRAEWEKNTGEIWPKESFTDKNGNMKTRNYDAHHVIENKFGGKAEWWNITPAMRGGEHQGGIHRTQGPAEKIFGK
;
A
#
# COMPACT_ATOMS: atom_id res chain seq x y z
N MET A 1 -16.98 -41.00 -19.14
CA MET A 1 -17.57 -39.82 -19.80
C MET A 1 -18.10 -38.87 -18.72
N ILE A 2 -18.18 -37.57 -19.00
CA ILE A 2 -18.59 -36.47 -18.07
C ILE A 2 -20.12 -36.51 -17.87
N PRO A 3 -20.73 -36.26 -16.67
CA PRO A 3 -20.56 -35.15 -15.70
C PRO A 3 -20.07 -35.59 -14.29
N ALA A 4 -19.62 -34.77 -13.31
CA ALA A 4 -19.90 -33.39 -12.83
C ALA A 4 -21.10 -33.26 -11.85
N GLY A 5 -20.90 -32.70 -10.64
CA GLY A 5 -22.02 -32.43 -9.70
C GLY A 5 -21.76 -32.33 -8.17
N ARG A 6 -21.04 -31.29 -7.71
CA ARG A 6 -21.27 -30.51 -6.46
C ARG A 6 -22.04 -31.15 -5.25
N ALA A 7 -21.31 -31.58 -4.21
CA ALA A 7 -21.74 -31.66 -2.79
C ALA A 7 -20.49 -31.81 -1.89
N GLY A 8 -20.51 -31.63 -0.56
CA GLY A 8 -21.66 -31.34 0.31
C GLY A 8 -21.43 -31.51 1.83
N ALA A 9 -20.17 -31.56 2.31
CA ALA A 9 -19.76 -31.63 3.72
C ALA A 9 -20.08 -32.92 4.53
N VAL A 10 -19.44 -32.99 5.71
CA VAL A 10 -19.59 -33.95 6.83
C VAL A 10 -19.07 -35.38 6.61
N ALA A 11 -18.18 -35.83 7.50
CA ALA A 11 -17.63 -37.19 7.55
C ALA A 11 -18.54 -38.16 8.33
N LYS A 12 -18.37 -39.48 8.10
CA LYS A 12 -19.25 -40.54 8.64
C LYS A 12 -18.70 -41.15 9.94
N VAL A 13 -19.61 -41.67 10.76
CA VAL A 13 -19.37 -42.20 12.14
C VAL A 13 -19.10 -43.71 12.14
N GLY A 14 -18.35 -44.17 13.16
CA GLY A 14 -18.12 -45.57 13.56
C GLY A 14 -16.61 -45.89 13.64
N GLU A 15 -16.06 -46.55 14.66
CA GLU A 15 -16.56 -47.06 15.95
C GLU A 15 -15.31 -47.40 16.85
N ILE A 16 -15.25 -47.98 18.06
CA ILE A 16 -16.06 -48.90 18.89
C ILE A 16 -15.84 -48.65 20.42
N ALA A 17 -16.73 -49.22 21.26
CA ALA A 17 -16.48 -49.83 22.59
C ALA A 17 -16.04 -49.03 23.86
N ALA A 18 -16.92 -49.11 24.87
CA ALA A 18 -16.68 -49.39 26.31
C ALA A 18 -16.02 -48.35 27.26
N GLY A 19 -16.63 -48.20 28.46
CA GLY A 19 -16.07 -47.51 29.63
C GLY A 19 -17.14 -46.93 30.58
N GLU A 20 -17.16 -47.38 31.83
CA GLU A 20 -17.99 -46.80 32.90
C GLU A 20 -17.39 -45.51 33.49
N GLY A 21 -18.21 -44.66 34.11
CA GLY A 21 -17.73 -43.59 34.98
C GLY A 21 -18.65 -42.36 35.04
N ALA A 22 -19.33 -42.15 36.18
CA ALA A 22 -20.14 -40.95 36.41
C ALA A 22 -19.38 -39.91 37.24
N ALA A 23 -19.45 -38.63 36.84
CA ALA A 23 -19.09 -37.49 37.68
C ALA A 23 -19.90 -36.25 37.26
N ALA A 24 -20.25 -35.40 38.23
CA ALA A 24 -21.15 -34.26 38.03
C ALA A 24 -20.48 -33.05 37.33
N GLY A 25 -21.27 -32.31 36.55
CA GLY A 25 -20.95 -30.95 36.09
C GLY A 25 -22.02 -29.97 36.57
N LEU A 26 -21.62 -28.90 37.27
CA LEU A 26 -22.52 -27.98 37.96
C LEU A 26 -22.05 -26.53 37.78
N LEU A 27 -22.98 -25.60 37.53
CA LEU A 27 -22.80 -24.12 37.48
C LEU A 27 -21.92 -23.63 36.29
N SER A 28 -22.30 -22.70 35.41
CA SER A 28 -23.03 -21.41 35.50
C SER A 28 -22.18 -20.21 35.93
N GLY A 29 -22.21 -19.14 35.13
CA GLY A 29 -21.60 -17.84 35.45
C GLY A 29 -20.57 -17.39 34.42
N GLY A 30 -20.74 -16.19 33.86
CA GLY A 30 -19.80 -15.57 32.92
C GLY A 30 -19.28 -14.23 33.42
N ALA A 31 -18.12 -13.80 32.90
CA ALA A 31 -17.53 -12.50 33.20
C ALA A 31 -17.26 -11.70 31.92
N LYS A 32 -17.45 -10.38 32.01
CA LYS A 32 -17.41 -9.43 30.89
C LYS A 32 -15.98 -9.20 30.38
N ALA A 33 -15.88 -8.81 29.10
CA ALA A 33 -14.68 -8.17 28.56
C ALA A 33 -14.38 -6.83 29.28
N SER A 34 -13.10 -6.48 29.37
CA SER A 34 -12.64 -5.19 29.90
C SER A 34 -11.98 -4.38 28.79
N ALA A 35 -12.57 -3.23 28.45
CA ALA A 35 -11.99 -2.27 27.53
C ALA A 35 -11.41 -1.10 28.33
N SER A 36 -10.09 -0.89 28.23
CA SER A 36 -9.42 0.20 28.95
C SER A 36 -9.47 1.49 28.13
N THR A 37 -10.07 2.53 28.70
CA THR A 37 -10.12 3.89 28.15
C THR A 37 -9.46 4.84 29.13
N VAL A 38 -8.48 5.63 28.66
CA VAL A 38 -7.98 6.93 29.16
C VAL A 38 -6.62 7.17 28.48
N GLY A 39 -6.26 8.37 28.02
CA GLY A 39 -6.99 9.64 28.08
C GLY A 39 -6.56 10.60 26.96
N SER A 40 -7.22 11.75 26.89
CA SER A 40 -6.99 12.75 25.84
C SER A 40 -6.56 14.09 26.44
N THR A 41 -5.50 14.68 25.86
CA THR A 41 -5.11 16.07 26.04
C THR A 41 -4.76 16.64 24.66
N ALA A 42 -5.58 17.56 24.17
CA ALA A 42 -5.51 18.06 22.80
C ALA A 42 -4.80 19.42 22.71
N GLN A 43 -4.05 19.65 21.62
CA GLN A 43 -3.85 20.96 21.03
C GLN A 43 -3.85 20.86 19.49
N ASN A 44 -4.66 21.71 18.86
CA ASN A 44 -4.65 22.15 17.46
C ASN A 44 -4.33 21.13 16.34
N GLY A 45 -5.38 20.67 15.64
CA GLY A 45 -5.26 19.80 14.47
C GLY A 45 -6.58 19.66 13.69
N GLU A 46 -7.14 20.77 13.22
CA GLU A 46 -8.44 20.80 12.54
C GLU A 46 -8.38 20.07 11.18
N ALA A 47 -9.35 19.18 10.93
CA ALA A 47 -9.64 18.53 9.63
C ALA A 47 -8.52 17.72 8.94
N ALA A 48 -7.63 17.05 9.68
CA ALA A 48 -6.66 16.09 9.10
C ALA A 48 -7.27 14.73 8.69
N THR A 49 -8.51 14.44 9.08
CA THR A 49 -9.21 13.17 8.85
C THR A 49 -9.74 13.03 7.42
N GLY A 50 -8.96 12.39 6.55
CA GLY A 50 -9.38 11.98 5.20
C GLY A 50 -9.30 13.05 4.11
N LEU A 51 -8.65 14.18 4.40
CA LEU A 51 -8.38 15.20 3.38
C LEU A 51 -7.57 14.63 2.20
N LEU A 52 -6.67 13.67 2.41
CA LEU A 52 -5.85 13.14 1.31
C LEU A 52 -6.60 12.17 0.41
N SER A 53 -7.36 11.20 0.93
CA SER A 53 -8.18 10.35 0.05
C SER A 53 -9.19 11.19 -0.74
N THR A 54 -9.76 12.25 -0.14
CA THR A 54 -10.72 13.12 -0.83
C THR A 54 -10.08 14.15 -1.76
N GLN A 55 -8.90 14.70 -1.45
CA GLN A 55 -8.20 15.64 -2.32
C GLN A 55 -7.46 14.93 -3.45
N LEU A 56 -6.85 13.77 -3.19
CA LEU A 56 -6.35 12.88 -4.23
C LEU A 56 -7.51 12.41 -5.13
N ALA A 57 -8.70 12.06 -4.60
CA ALA A 57 -9.83 11.71 -5.46
C ALA A 57 -10.30 12.85 -6.38
N LYS A 58 -10.16 14.13 -5.97
CA LYS A 58 -10.44 15.30 -6.83
C LYS A 58 -9.33 15.54 -7.85
N ASP A 59 -8.08 15.60 -7.38
CA ASP A 59 -6.94 16.10 -8.14
C ASP A 59 -6.15 14.99 -8.87
N ALA A 60 -6.42 13.70 -8.58
CA ALA A 60 -5.69 12.54 -9.14
C ALA A 60 -5.59 12.59 -10.66
N LYS A 61 -6.63 13.04 -11.38
CA LYS A 61 -6.53 13.17 -12.84
C LYS A 61 -5.37 14.10 -13.23
N SER A 62 -5.22 15.24 -12.56
CA SER A 62 -4.13 16.18 -12.84
C SER A 62 -2.77 15.62 -12.44
N TYR A 63 -2.67 14.99 -11.27
CA TYR A 63 -1.43 14.47 -10.70
C TYR A 63 -0.92 13.21 -11.40
N LEU A 64 -1.81 12.27 -11.76
CA LEU A 64 -1.46 11.11 -12.59
C LEU A 64 -1.02 11.57 -13.99
N THR A 65 -1.73 12.52 -14.61
CA THR A 65 -1.33 13.09 -15.91
C THR A 65 0.05 13.76 -15.84
N ASP A 66 0.38 14.40 -14.72
CA ASP A 66 1.67 15.05 -14.47
C ASP A 66 2.80 14.03 -14.29
N ILE A 67 2.57 12.94 -13.55
CA ILE A 67 3.50 11.80 -13.48
C ILE A 67 3.73 11.22 -14.88
N GLN A 68 2.67 11.01 -15.66
CA GLN A 68 2.74 10.45 -17.02
C GLN A 68 3.53 11.36 -17.97
N SER A 69 3.34 12.69 -17.90
CA SER A 69 4.05 13.64 -18.76
C SER A 69 5.52 13.82 -18.37
N LEU A 70 5.87 13.64 -17.09
CA LEU A 70 7.25 13.71 -16.61
C LEU A 70 8.06 12.42 -16.85
N THR A 71 7.46 11.25 -16.66
CA THR A 71 8.15 9.94 -16.77
C THR A 71 8.03 9.29 -18.15
N GLY A 72 7.07 9.75 -18.97
CA GLY A 72 6.70 9.11 -20.23
C GLY A 72 5.97 7.76 -20.08
N ARG A 73 5.66 7.32 -18.85
CA ARG A 73 5.06 6.01 -18.56
C ARG A 73 3.56 6.13 -18.34
N GLN A 74 2.80 5.19 -18.86
CA GLN A 74 1.34 5.20 -18.80
C GLN A 74 0.83 4.31 -17.68
N PHE A 75 -0.06 4.82 -16.81
CA PHE A 75 -0.75 3.98 -15.85
C PHE A 75 -1.69 3.01 -16.58
N THR A 76 -1.54 1.71 -16.33
CA THR A 76 -2.40 0.71 -16.97
C THR A 76 -3.83 0.77 -16.41
N PRO A 77 -4.85 0.30 -17.16
CA PRO A 77 -6.21 0.20 -16.66
C PRO A 77 -6.32 -0.59 -15.34
N GLN A 78 -5.44 -1.58 -15.13
CA GLN A 78 -5.36 -2.37 -13.89
C GLN A 78 -4.81 -1.55 -12.72
N GLN A 79 -3.72 -0.77 -12.91
CA GLN A 79 -3.23 0.15 -11.87
C GLN A 79 -4.30 1.17 -11.47
N LEU A 80 -4.95 1.78 -12.46
CA LEU A 80 -6.01 2.77 -12.23
C LEU A 80 -7.23 2.16 -11.53
N ALA A 81 -7.58 0.90 -11.83
CA ALA A 81 -8.66 0.19 -11.16
C ALA A 81 -8.32 -0.13 -9.69
N LEU A 82 -7.10 -0.62 -9.42
CA LEU A 82 -6.63 -0.95 -8.08
C LEU A 82 -6.51 0.30 -7.20
N LEU A 83 -5.85 1.35 -7.68
CA LEU A 83 -5.77 2.66 -7.02
C LEU A 83 -7.16 3.24 -6.71
N LYS A 84 -8.13 3.06 -7.62
CA LYS A 84 -9.51 3.54 -7.44
C LYS A 84 -10.34 2.68 -6.49
N ALA A 85 -10.04 1.39 -6.34
CA ALA A 85 -10.63 0.56 -5.30
C ALA A 85 -10.06 0.94 -3.92
N ASP A 86 -8.73 1.00 -3.85
CA ASP A 86 -7.98 1.36 -2.64
C ASP A 86 -8.43 2.71 -2.06
N LEU A 87 -8.54 3.76 -2.87
CA LEU A 87 -8.99 5.10 -2.45
C LEU A 87 -10.49 5.20 -2.07
N ARG A 88 -11.29 4.15 -2.27
CA ARG A 88 -12.67 4.05 -1.74
C ARG A 88 -12.71 3.34 -0.38
N GLU A 89 -11.81 2.38 -0.20
CA GLU A 89 -11.76 1.50 0.97
C GLU A 89 -10.86 2.06 2.09
N ASN A 90 -9.88 2.91 1.75
CA ASN A 90 -8.82 3.36 2.63
C ASN A 90 -8.79 4.89 2.77
N THR A 91 -8.62 5.36 4.00
CA THR A 91 -8.52 6.79 4.33
C THR A 91 -7.08 7.14 4.68
N TYR A 92 -6.43 7.96 3.86
CA TYR A 92 -5.05 8.38 4.07
C TYR A 92 -4.95 9.70 4.85
N SER A 93 -3.99 9.75 5.77
CA SER A 93 -3.66 10.87 6.67
C SER A 93 -2.14 10.90 6.91
N ARG A 94 -1.58 12.02 7.41
CA ARG A 94 -0.11 12.13 7.55
C ARG A 94 0.36 11.25 8.71
N LEU A 95 1.27 10.33 8.42
CA LEU A 95 1.86 9.44 9.41
C LEU A 95 2.81 10.18 10.36
N SER A 96 2.97 9.66 11.58
CA SER A 96 4.05 10.10 12.49
C SER A 96 5.43 9.69 11.96
N ILE A 97 6.48 10.31 12.50
CA ILE A 97 7.86 10.08 12.04
C ILE A 97 8.28 8.60 12.17
N GLU A 98 7.81 7.89 13.20
CA GLU A 98 8.11 6.47 13.38
C GLU A 98 7.33 5.57 12.42
N GLU A 99 6.05 5.85 12.18
CA GLU A 99 5.26 5.14 11.16
C GLU A 99 5.82 5.37 9.75
N VAL A 100 6.29 6.58 9.42
CA VAL A 100 6.97 6.87 8.14
C VAL A 100 8.25 6.04 7.97
N LYS A 101 9.02 5.82 9.05
CA LYS A 101 10.20 4.95 9.05
C LYS A 101 9.81 3.48 8.83
N LEU A 102 8.77 2.99 9.51
CA LEU A 102 8.27 1.62 9.37
C LEU A 102 7.76 1.34 7.95
N ASN A 103 6.88 2.19 7.41
CA ASN A 103 6.37 2.08 6.04
C ASN A 103 7.50 2.11 5.01
N ARG A 104 8.54 2.92 5.26
CA ARG A 104 9.75 2.99 4.40
C ARG A 104 10.60 1.73 4.50
N ALA A 105 10.73 1.14 5.68
CA ALA A 105 11.47 -0.11 5.87
C ALA A 105 10.79 -1.26 5.14
N GLU A 106 9.48 -1.43 5.32
CA GLU A 106 8.66 -2.41 4.61
C GLU A 106 8.73 -2.21 3.09
N PHE A 107 8.61 -0.95 2.62
CA PHE A 107 8.74 -0.64 1.21
C PHE A 107 10.11 -1.03 0.64
N ASN A 108 11.21 -0.68 1.33
CA ASN A 108 12.56 -0.96 0.87
C ASN A 108 12.85 -2.48 0.80
N ASP A 109 12.30 -3.26 1.73
CA ASP A 109 12.41 -4.73 1.76
C ASP A 109 11.65 -5.36 0.58
N LYS A 110 10.40 -4.93 0.34
CA LYS A 110 9.57 -5.40 -0.78
C LYS A 110 10.01 -4.89 -2.15
N LEU A 111 10.72 -3.76 -2.22
CA LEU A 111 11.05 -3.06 -3.47
C LEU A 111 11.63 -3.94 -4.61
N PRO A 112 12.45 -5.00 -4.36
CA PRO A 112 12.85 -5.91 -5.43
C PRO A 112 11.68 -6.70 -6.05
N SER A 113 10.71 -7.18 -5.26
CA SER A 113 9.53 -7.87 -5.81
C SER A 113 8.59 -6.89 -6.49
N LEU A 114 8.36 -5.72 -5.88
CA LEU A 114 7.46 -4.69 -6.42
C LEU A 114 7.89 -4.21 -7.81
N ARG A 115 9.19 -4.16 -8.10
CA ARG A 115 9.69 -3.92 -9.47
C ARG A 115 9.31 -5.05 -10.42
N ALA A 116 9.60 -6.30 -10.07
CA ALA A 116 9.28 -7.46 -10.92
C ALA A 116 7.77 -7.66 -11.12
N GLU A 117 6.95 -7.34 -10.12
CA GLU A 117 5.50 -7.29 -10.20
C GLU A 117 5.01 -6.16 -11.10
N TRP A 118 5.62 -4.97 -11.01
CA TRP A 118 5.33 -3.85 -11.90
C TRP A 118 5.67 -4.19 -13.36
N GLU A 119 6.86 -4.74 -13.61
CA GLU A 119 7.29 -5.22 -14.94
C GLU A 119 6.29 -6.26 -15.49
N LYS A 120 5.90 -7.24 -14.67
CA LYS A 120 4.97 -8.31 -15.04
C LYS A 120 3.55 -7.81 -15.36
N ASN A 121 3.03 -6.81 -14.63
CA ASN A 121 1.67 -6.31 -14.82
C ASN A 121 1.57 -5.14 -15.83
N THR A 122 2.69 -4.50 -16.19
CA THR A 122 2.72 -3.45 -17.24
C THR A 122 3.21 -3.97 -18.59
N GLY A 123 4.11 -4.96 -18.60
CA GLY A 123 4.85 -5.37 -19.80
C GLY A 123 6.05 -4.47 -20.13
N GLU A 124 6.31 -3.43 -19.33
CA GLU A 124 7.52 -2.60 -19.43
C GLU A 124 8.68 -3.22 -18.62
N ILE A 125 9.93 -2.87 -18.98
CA ILE A 125 11.13 -3.23 -18.21
C ILE A 125 11.48 -2.07 -17.27
N TRP A 126 11.88 -2.36 -16.03
CA TRP A 126 12.24 -1.32 -15.07
C TRP A 126 13.50 -0.56 -15.52
N PRO A 127 13.40 0.74 -15.82
CA PRO A 127 14.48 1.51 -16.41
C PRO A 127 15.67 1.70 -15.47
N LYS A 128 16.85 1.92 -16.07
CA LYS A 128 18.12 2.16 -15.39
C LYS A 128 18.75 3.45 -15.88
N GLU A 129 19.30 4.24 -14.98
CA GLU A 129 20.08 5.44 -15.28
C GLU A 129 21.57 5.17 -15.06
N SER A 130 22.41 5.69 -15.96
CA SER A 130 23.86 5.77 -15.77
C SER A 130 24.21 7.08 -15.06
N PHE A 131 25.09 7.02 -14.07
CA PHE A 131 25.57 8.19 -13.34
C PHE A 131 27.05 8.05 -13.01
N THR A 132 27.75 9.17 -12.87
CA THR A 132 29.14 9.19 -12.41
C THR A 132 29.16 9.19 -10.87
N ASP A 133 29.93 8.28 -10.27
CA ASP A 133 30.13 8.27 -8.81
C ASP A 133 31.15 9.33 -8.35
N LYS A 134 31.24 9.54 -7.04
CA LYS A 134 32.14 10.54 -6.43
C LYS A 134 33.63 10.33 -6.71
N ASN A 135 34.01 9.18 -7.28
CA ASN A 135 35.39 8.83 -7.65
C ASN A 135 35.60 8.92 -9.18
N GLY A 136 34.61 9.39 -9.94
CA GLY A 136 34.67 9.53 -11.41
C GLY A 136 34.24 8.29 -12.20
N ASN A 137 33.81 7.20 -11.57
CA ASN A 137 33.44 5.99 -12.30
C ASN A 137 32.00 6.07 -12.80
N MET A 138 31.76 5.64 -14.03
CA MET A 138 30.39 5.40 -14.49
C MET A 138 29.79 4.17 -13.78
N LYS A 139 28.60 4.33 -13.21
CA LYS A 139 27.79 3.30 -12.54
C LYS A 139 26.38 3.31 -13.10
N THR A 140 25.67 2.19 -13.03
CA THR A 140 24.24 2.11 -13.34
C THR A 140 23.43 1.89 -12.06
N ARG A 141 22.22 2.43 -12.01
CA ARG A 141 21.22 2.10 -10.99
C ARG A 141 19.83 2.00 -11.61
N ASN A 142 18.93 1.25 -11.00
CA ASN A 142 17.51 1.32 -11.31
C ASN A 142 17.00 2.76 -11.05
N TYR A 143 16.03 3.21 -11.83
CA TYR A 143 15.24 4.40 -11.50
C TYR A 143 14.60 4.21 -10.10
N ASP A 144 14.32 5.33 -9.44
CA ASP A 144 13.60 5.32 -8.17
C ASP A 144 12.17 4.85 -8.38
N ALA A 145 11.62 4.16 -7.39
CA ALA A 145 10.20 3.80 -7.37
C ALA A 145 9.44 4.91 -6.65
N HIS A 146 8.90 5.84 -7.43
CA HIS A 146 8.06 6.91 -6.93
C HIS A 146 6.67 6.36 -6.59
N HIS A 147 6.16 6.68 -5.40
CA HIS A 147 4.83 6.24 -4.95
C HIS A 147 3.73 7.16 -5.50
N VAL A 148 2.59 6.62 -5.91
CA VAL A 148 1.42 7.42 -6.28
C VAL A 148 0.79 8.03 -5.03
N ILE A 149 0.47 7.21 -4.03
CA ILE A 149 0.13 7.66 -2.67
C ILE A 149 1.43 7.69 -1.88
N GLU A 150 1.95 8.87 -1.53
CA GLU A 150 3.28 9.00 -0.92
C GLU A 150 3.42 8.21 0.42
N ASN A 151 4.60 7.62 0.63
CA ASN A 151 4.97 6.93 1.89
C ASN A 151 4.76 7.79 3.15
N LYS A 152 4.83 9.13 3.06
CA LYS A 152 4.58 10.02 4.22
C LYS A 152 3.10 10.07 4.67
N PHE A 153 2.22 9.40 3.93
CA PHE A 153 0.79 9.24 4.20
C PHE A 153 0.34 7.77 4.29
N GLY A 154 1.27 6.82 4.41
CA GLY A 154 0.93 5.38 4.53
C GLY A 154 0.54 4.71 3.22
N GLY A 155 0.96 5.27 2.07
CA GLY A 155 0.78 4.60 0.79
C GLY A 155 1.41 3.21 0.78
N LYS A 156 0.61 2.24 0.33
CA LYS A 156 0.93 0.80 0.41
C LYS A 156 2.14 0.43 -0.43
N ALA A 157 2.96 -0.48 0.09
CA ALA A 157 4.09 -1.09 -0.61
C ALA A 157 3.58 -2.14 -1.62
N GLU A 158 3.05 -1.66 -2.74
CA GLU A 158 2.25 -2.38 -3.73
C GLU A 158 2.65 -1.97 -5.16
N TRP A 159 2.67 -2.90 -6.11
CA TRP A 159 3.16 -2.64 -7.47
C TRP A 159 2.31 -1.61 -8.22
N TRP A 160 1.00 -1.54 -7.95
CA TRP A 160 0.08 -0.58 -8.57
C TRP A 160 0.22 0.82 -7.98
N ASN A 161 0.82 0.95 -6.80
CA ASN A 161 1.09 2.22 -6.14
C ASN A 161 2.46 2.83 -6.51
N ILE A 162 3.20 2.25 -7.46
CA ILE A 162 4.52 2.78 -7.88
C ILE A 162 4.64 3.03 -9.39
N THR A 163 5.57 3.92 -9.72
CA THR A 163 6.08 4.15 -11.08
C THR A 163 7.61 4.34 -11.05
N PRO A 164 8.36 3.91 -12.07
CA PRO A 164 9.77 4.27 -12.23
C PRO A 164 9.92 5.75 -12.59
N ALA A 165 10.75 6.48 -11.82
CA ALA A 165 11.11 7.87 -12.12
C ALA A 165 12.63 8.09 -11.97
N MET A 166 13.25 8.75 -12.95
CA MET A 166 14.68 9.10 -12.93
C MET A 166 14.94 10.07 -11.77
N ARG A 167 15.90 9.73 -10.89
CA ARG A 167 16.07 10.38 -9.59
C ARG A 167 16.16 11.90 -9.63
N GLY A 168 16.95 12.42 -10.56
CA GLY A 168 17.16 13.86 -10.71
C GLY A 168 15.96 14.58 -11.32
N GLY A 169 15.80 14.42 -12.64
CA GLY A 169 14.85 15.21 -13.43
C GLY A 169 13.38 14.87 -13.22
N GLU A 170 13.03 13.58 -13.19
CA GLU A 170 11.64 13.14 -13.15
C GLU A 170 11.12 13.09 -11.71
N HIS A 171 11.87 12.47 -10.80
CA HIS A 171 11.44 12.20 -9.42
C HIS A 171 11.51 13.45 -8.54
N GLN A 172 12.71 13.94 -8.24
CA GLN A 172 12.92 15.03 -7.28
C GLN A 172 12.70 16.41 -7.89
N GLY A 173 13.20 16.65 -9.11
CA GLY A 173 13.03 17.91 -9.84
C GLY A 173 11.71 18.05 -10.60
N GLY A 174 10.99 16.94 -10.81
CA GLY A 174 9.77 16.87 -11.62
C GLY A 174 8.52 16.72 -10.78
N ILE A 175 8.26 15.53 -10.25
CA ILE A 175 7.00 15.21 -9.55
C ILE A 175 6.92 16.00 -8.23
N HIS A 176 8.00 16.01 -7.44
CA HIS A 176 8.09 16.78 -6.19
C HIS A 176 8.46 18.26 -6.37
N ARG A 177 8.33 18.83 -7.59
CA ARG A 177 8.65 20.24 -7.84
C ARG A 177 7.71 21.18 -7.09
N THR A 178 8.22 22.36 -6.74
CA THR A 178 7.42 23.40 -6.08
C THR A 178 6.27 23.86 -6.98
N GLN A 179 5.08 24.04 -6.39
CA GLN A 179 3.78 24.30 -7.02
C GLN A 179 3.24 23.18 -7.94
N GLY A 180 3.92 22.03 -7.99
CA GLY A 180 3.47 20.85 -8.73
C GLY A 180 2.19 20.21 -8.13
N PRO A 181 1.47 19.35 -8.88
CA PRO A 181 0.30 18.65 -8.37
C PRO A 181 0.57 17.78 -7.14
N ALA A 182 1.76 17.19 -7.02
CA ALA A 182 2.15 16.44 -5.83
C ALA A 182 2.14 17.32 -4.57
N GLU A 183 2.77 18.50 -4.60
CA GLU A 183 2.79 19.42 -3.45
C GLU A 183 1.37 19.89 -3.07
N LYS A 184 0.46 20.05 -4.04
CA LYS A 184 -0.95 20.45 -3.76
C LYS A 184 -1.74 19.38 -3.01
N ILE A 185 -1.42 18.10 -3.20
CA ILE A 185 -2.11 16.97 -2.56
C ILE A 185 -1.40 16.57 -1.26
N PHE A 186 -0.07 16.53 -1.27
CA PHE A 186 0.77 15.91 -0.23
C PHE A 186 1.56 16.92 0.62
N GLY A 187 1.61 18.19 0.21
CA GLY A 187 2.51 19.19 0.81
C GLY A 187 3.99 18.78 0.70
N LYS A 188 4.84 19.46 1.46
CA LYS A 188 6.24 19.08 1.65
C LYS A 188 6.34 17.96 2.70
#